data_AF-A0A0G4EH24-F1
#
_entry.id   AF-A0A0G4EH24-F1
#
_cell.length_a   1.000
_cell.length_b   1.000
_cell.length_c   1.000
_cell.angle_alpha   90.00
_cell.angle_beta   90.00
_cell.angle_gamma   90.00
#
_symmetry.space_group_name_H-M   'P 1'
#
loop_
_entity.id
_entity.type
_entity.pdbx_description
1 polymer ?
#
loop_
_entity_poly.entity_id
_entity_poly.type
_entity_poly.pdbx_seq_one_letter_code
_entity_poly.pdbx_strand_id
1 'polypeptide(L)'
;MSGRLLFDSTMGGPLSSSSSSASAAAAQPQPQPQSTARIYPASSYQMGTSVWMVSGKKKEDQPEAWVKAKVYKREVASGGAARVSLKEEVSSGSGEEFCVVIPHVTTTSPRDQQVRFVYVETTPLPERGNRVEPVPGVFGMTEDAERDKLFPLLGGSLASSIAAMRSTCRLASRQYSDATLKPLINAELRTKGIDDIIDYDLPSTGLLLRFLYVIRNSGEWEGWKPICRVAYHQGRFDGPKMVLRRGDVEGVGSRGLFDGRCMALRQLSLICRRLNSRGQRSMILDHTSDGHELLGGERLSLPVPSRSWASFDRNNPVCEYMGGYYASLRGAVLSIMRSGPVVSRVAYKFVDERQTLYRRLRALVQQEVPDHTVATCRSPVGDVGRVIVLCADQPGDAFEAHVYVHSTLAHNIFAELSSAYGYLYTTERPVAGAAGAARFPRTMRVVREVMGDDAVLVFGDEVVY
;
A
#
# COMPACT_ATOMS: atom_id res chain seq x y z
N MET A 1 -42.53 -25.31 5.64
CA MET A 1 -41.12 -25.74 5.60
C MET A 1 -40.27 -24.49 5.77
N SER A 2 -39.93 -24.15 7.02
CA SER A 2 -39.16 -22.95 7.38
C SER A 2 -38.09 -23.37 8.38
N GLY A 3 -36.83 -23.32 7.96
CA GLY A 3 -35.68 -23.48 8.85
C GLY A 3 -35.34 -22.13 9.45
N ARG A 4 -35.57 -21.98 10.76
CA ARG A 4 -35.05 -20.88 11.59
C ARG A 4 -33.65 -21.25 12.06
N LEU A 5 -32.71 -20.31 11.93
CA LEU A 5 -31.38 -20.40 12.51
C LEU A 5 -31.48 -20.28 14.04
N LEU A 6 -31.20 -21.38 14.73
CA LEU A 6 -30.93 -21.45 16.17
C LEU A 6 -29.51 -22.01 16.30
N PHE A 7 -28.59 -21.23 16.84
CA PHE A 7 -27.28 -21.74 17.26
C PHE A 7 -27.32 -21.95 18.77
N ASP A 8 -27.34 -23.22 19.16
CA ASP A 8 -27.20 -23.67 20.53
C ASP A 8 -25.71 -23.88 20.83
N SER A 9 -25.28 -23.39 21.99
CA SER A 9 -23.91 -23.49 22.47
C SER A 9 -23.72 -24.79 23.25
N THR A 10 -22.68 -25.57 22.94
CA THR A 10 -22.23 -26.64 23.84
C THR A 10 -20.72 -26.92 23.71
N MET A 11 -20.02 -26.57 24.79
CA MET A 11 -18.92 -27.25 25.48
C MET A 11 -18.02 -28.27 24.73
N GLY A 12 -16.70 -28.10 24.86
CA GLY A 12 -15.80 -29.22 25.14
C GLY A 12 -14.37 -29.13 24.56
N GLY A 13 -13.36 -29.14 25.45
CA GLY A 13 -12.03 -29.68 25.15
C GLY A 13 -10.82 -28.81 25.57
N PRO A 14 -9.96 -29.27 26.49
CA PRO A 14 -8.78 -28.52 26.93
C PRO A 14 -7.60 -28.77 25.97
N LEU A 15 -6.91 -27.71 25.55
CA LEU A 15 -5.64 -27.80 24.83
C LEU A 15 -4.50 -27.33 25.72
N SER A 16 -3.56 -28.25 25.91
CA SER A 16 -2.29 -28.13 26.61
C SER A 16 -1.42 -27.00 26.06
N SER A 17 -1.02 -26.07 26.93
CA SER A 17 -0.11 -24.97 26.62
C SER A 17 1.36 -25.40 26.79
N SER A 18 2.10 -25.50 25.68
CA SER A 18 3.56 -25.54 25.67
C SER A 18 4.12 -24.12 25.61
N SER A 19 4.68 -23.64 26.73
CA SER A 19 5.34 -22.34 26.86
C SER A 19 6.69 -22.34 26.13
N SER A 20 6.82 -21.51 25.10
CA SER A 20 8.10 -21.18 24.46
C SER A 20 8.47 -19.75 24.83
N SER A 21 9.46 -19.60 25.72
CA SER A 21 10.01 -18.31 26.13
C SER A 21 10.84 -17.70 24.99
N ALA A 22 10.44 -16.53 24.50
CA ALA A 22 11.19 -15.77 23.51
C ALA A 22 11.69 -14.45 24.11
N SER A 23 13.02 -14.31 24.14
CA SER A 23 13.77 -13.14 24.59
C SER A 23 13.37 -11.86 23.86
N ALA A 24 13.26 -10.78 24.62
CA ALA A 24 13.08 -9.42 24.12
C ALA A 24 14.35 -8.95 23.38
N ALA A 25 14.23 -8.65 22.09
CA ALA A 25 15.25 -7.93 21.32
C ALA A 25 14.91 -6.43 21.32
N ALA A 26 15.83 -5.62 21.83
CA ALA A 26 15.75 -4.16 21.79
C ALA A 26 15.80 -3.64 20.35
N ALA A 27 15.13 -2.51 20.11
CA ALA A 27 15.09 -1.84 18.81
C ALA A 27 16.51 -1.48 18.33
N GLN A 28 16.87 -1.96 17.13
CA GLN A 28 18.12 -1.59 16.48
C GLN A 28 18.00 -0.20 15.82
N PRO A 29 19.02 0.67 15.94
CA PRO A 29 19.09 1.91 15.18
C PRO A 29 19.27 1.64 13.68
N GLN A 30 18.81 2.61 12.88
CA GLN A 30 18.89 2.64 11.41
C GLN A 30 20.27 2.17 10.91
N PRO A 31 20.37 1.28 9.90
CA PRO A 31 21.66 0.84 9.40
C PRO A 31 22.41 2.03 8.80
N GLN A 32 23.47 2.46 9.47
CA GLN A 32 24.53 3.25 8.85
C GLN A 32 25.00 2.49 7.60
N PRO A 33 25.23 3.18 6.46
CA PRO A 33 25.90 2.54 5.34
C PRO A 33 27.28 2.05 5.83
N GLN A 34 27.43 0.73 5.98
CA GLN A 34 28.74 0.12 6.16
C GLN A 34 29.50 0.24 4.84
N SER A 35 30.05 1.42 4.59
CA SER A 35 30.78 1.74 3.38
C SER A 35 32.26 1.76 3.70
N THR A 36 33.02 0.82 3.13
CA THR A 36 34.45 1.01 2.95
C THR A 36 34.62 2.23 2.05
N ALA A 37 35.08 3.37 2.61
CA ALA A 37 35.35 4.57 1.84
C ALA A 37 36.32 4.23 0.69
N ARG A 38 35.82 4.25 -0.56
CA ARG A 38 36.65 4.10 -1.76
C ARG A 38 36.94 5.49 -2.30
N ILE A 39 38.22 5.83 -2.39
CA ILE A 39 38.70 7.04 -3.04
C ILE A 39 38.65 6.78 -4.55
N TYR A 40 37.85 7.57 -5.27
CA TYR A 40 37.78 7.52 -6.73
C TYR A 40 38.83 8.46 -7.33
N PRO A 41 39.34 8.17 -8.55
CA PRO A 41 40.27 9.07 -9.22
C PRO A 41 39.61 10.43 -9.46
N ALA A 42 40.41 11.49 -9.44
CA ALA A 42 39.96 12.88 -9.65
C ALA A 42 39.09 13.08 -10.90
N SER A 43 39.26 12.25 -11.93
CA SER A 43 38.44 12.25 -13.15
C SER A 43 36.96 11.92 -12.92
N SER A 44 36.62 11.26 -11.81
CA SER A 44 35.25 10.84 -11.48
C SER A 44 34.39 12.00 -10.95
N TYR A 45 35.02 13.07 -10.46
CA TYR A 45 34.34 14.22 -9.86
C TYR A 45 34.11 15.31 -10.92
N GLN A 46 33.17 15.05 -11.83
CA GLN A 46 32.78 16.03 -12.86
C GLN A 46 31.79 17.06 -12.29
N MET A 47 31.71 18.23 -12.92
CA MET A 47 30.72 19.25 -12.60
C MET A 47 29.31 18.65 -12.60
N GLY A 48 28.52 18.91 -11.56
CA GLY A 48 27.16 18.38 -11.38
C GLY A 48 27.08 17.03 -10.67
N THR A 49 28.20 16.33 -10.46
CA THR A 49 28.24 15.05 -9.72
C THR A 49 27.73 15.24 -8.30
N SER A 50 26.81 14.37 -7.84
CA SER A 50 26.38 14.31 -6.44
C SER A 50 27.30 13.43 -5.59
N VAL A 51 27.62 13.89 -4.38
CA VAL A 51 28.43 13.14 -3.41
C VAL A 51 27.78 13.19 -2.03
N TRP A 52 28.00 12.16 -1.22
CA TRP A 52 27.71 12.22 0.21
C TRP A 52 28.97 12.62 0.97
N MET A 53 28.82 13.55 1.90
CA MET A 53 29.92 14.02 2.73
C MET A 53 29.51 14.28 4.18
N VAL A 54 30.46 14.19 5.10
CA VAL A 54 30.23 14.59 6.51
C VAL A 54 30.31 16.12 6.61
N SER A 55 29.28 16.76 7.15
CA SER A 55 29.32 18.23 7.37
C SER A 55 30.38 18.59 8.41
N GLY A 56 31.11 19.69 8.17
CA GLY A 56 32.12 20.21 9.10
C GLY A 56 31.52 20.88 10.34
N LYS A 57 30.23 21.20 10.33
CA LYS A 57 29.53 21.80 11.47
C LYS A 57 29.09 20.71 12.43
N LYS A 58 30.00 20.32 13.33
CA LYS A 58 29.63 19.54 14.50
C LYS A 58 28.85 20.46 15.45
N LYS A 59 27.52 20.35 15.49
CA LYS A 59 26.77 20.84 16.65
C LYS A 59 27.15 19.95 17.83
N GLU A 60 27.48 20.55 18.96
CA GLU A 60 28.10 19.89 20.12
C GLU A 60 27.34 18.62 20.57
N ASP A 61 26.03 18.56 20.30
CA ASP A 61 25.13 17.47 20.67
C ASP A 61 24.55 16.65 19.50
N GLN A 62 25.04 16.78 18.26
CA GLN A 62 24.55 15.98 17.13
C GLN A 62 25.62 15.03 16.56
N PRO A 63 25.24 13.77 16.25
CA PRO A 63 26.13 12.85 15.56
C PRO A 63 26.49 13.38 14.17
N GLU A 64 27.64 12.96 13.64
CA GLU A 64 28.09 13.28 12.28
C GLU A 64 26.97 12.99 11.27
N ALA A 65 26.48 14.04 10.59
CA ALA A 65 25.44 13.93 9.57
C ALA A 65 26.07 13.89 8.18
N TRP A 66 25.64 12.93 7.37
CA TRP A 66 25.96 12.88 5.95
C TRP A 66 25.01 13.80 5.18
N VAL A 67 25.56 14.70 4.37
CA VAL A 67 24.82 15.63 3.52
C VAL A 67 25.09 15.33 2.05
N LYS A 68 24.07 15.58 1.20
CA LYS A 68 24.20 15.47 -0.25
C LYS A 68 24.73 16.79 -0.79
N ALA A 69 25.82 16.74 -1.56
CA ALA A 69 26.45 17.91 -2.16
C ALA A 69 26.68 17.71 -3.66
N LYS A 70 26.78 18.81 -4.41
CA LYS A 70 27.11 18.81 -5.85
C LYS A 70 28.44 19.47 -6.13
N VAL A 71 29.23 18.86 -7.01
CA VAL A 71 30.46 19.46 -7.55
C VAL A 71 30.10 20.67 -8.41
N TYR A 72 30.52 21.87 -8.01
CA TYR A 72 30.26 23.11 -8.76
C TYR A 72 31.54 23.79 -9.25
N LYS A 73 32.72 23.33 -8.83
CA LYS A 73 33.99 23.79 -9.37
C LYS A 73 35.02 22.67 -9.32
N ARG A 74 35.86 22.59 -10.34
CA ARG A 74 37.03 21.72 -10.37
C ARG A 74 38.22 22.48 -10.92
N GLU A 75 39.32 22.46 -10.19
CA GLU A 75 40.59 23.05 -10.57
C GLU A 75 41.67 21.98 -10.56
N VAL A 76 42.60 22.04 -11.52
CA VAL A 76 43.79 21.20 -11.50
C VAL A 76 44.79 21.85 -10.53
N ALA A 77 45.15 21.13 -9.48
CA ALA A 77 46.18 21.53 -8.54
C ALA A 77 47.56 21.02 -8.99
N SER A 78 48.63 21.58 -8.42
CA SER A 78 50.00 21.12 -8.66
C SER A 78 50.17 19.65 -8.31
N GLY A 79 50.98 18.93 -9.11
CA GLY A 79 51.22 17.49 -8.91
C GLY A 79 50.09 16.57 -9.41
N GLY A 80 49.21 17.05 -10.30
CA GLY A 80 48.12 16.28 -10.91
C GLY A 80 46.90 16.08 -10.00
N ALA A 81 46.94 16.58 -8.77
CA ALA A 81 45.79 16.59 -7.87
C ALA A 81 44.67 17.46 -8.45
N ALA A 82 43.43 17.21 -8.06
CA ALA A 82 42.30 18.07 -8.40
C ALA A 82 41.71 18.69 -7.14
N ARG A 83 41.56 20.00 -7.14
CA ARG A 83 40.77 20.70 -6.14
C ARG A 83 39.32 20.72 -6.61
N VAL A 84 38.42 20.16 -5.80
CA VAL A 84 36.99 20.04 -6.09
C VAL A 84 36.23 20.88 -5.08
N SER A 85 35.45 21.85 -5.56
CA SER A 85 34.51 22.60 -4.73
C SER A 85 33.12 22.00 -4.82
N LEU A 86 32.52 21.77 -3.66
CA LEU A 86 31.24 21.11 -3.45
C LEU A 86 30.28 22.09 -2.79
N LYS A 87 29.01 22.04 -3.16
CA LYS A 87 27.95 22.84 -2.54
C LYS A 87 26.84 21.92 -2.05
N GLU A 88 26.45 22.06 -0.79
CA GLU A 88 25.36 21.30 -0.20
C GLU A 88 24.05 21.54 -0.97
N GLU A 89 23.32 20.47 -1.28
CA GLU A 89 22.04 20.52 -1.98
C GLU A 89 20.91 20.73 -0.96
N VAL A 90 20.66 21.99 -0.61
CA VAL A 90 19.58 22.39 0.31
C VAL A 90 18.37 22.85 -0.51
N SER A 91 17.16 22.45 -0.10
CA SER A 91 15.90 22.79 -0.79
C SER A 91 15.55 24.28 -0.71
N SER A 92 16.14 25.04 0.21
CA SER A 92 15.96 26.49 0.35
C SER A 92 17.11 27.12 1.15
N GLY A 93 17.78 28.13 0.59
CA GLY A 93 18.87 28.88 1.24
C GLY A 93 20.25 28.67 0.62
N SER A 94 21.27 29.35 1.16
CA SER A 94 22.67 29.15 0.77
C SER A 94 23.22 27.90 1.48
N GLY A 95 23.37 26.80 0.74
CA GLY A 95 24.05 25.60 1.22
C GLY A 95 25.53 25.86 1.56
N GLU A 96 26.09 25.03 2.44
CA GLU A 96 27.50 25.11 2.80
C GLU A 96 28.40 24.78 1.59
N GLU A 97 29.52 25.49 1.46
CA GLU A 97 30.51 25.25 0.41
C GLU A 97 31.75 24.59 1.01
N PHE A 98 32.24 23.57 0.33
CA PHE A 98 33.39 22.78 0.76
C PHE A 98 34.43 22.75 -0.35
N CYS A 99 35.71 22.66 0.03
CA CYS A 99 36.82 22.56 -0.90
C CYS A 99 37.69 21.37 -0.50
N VAL A 100 37.89 20.45 -1.44
CA VAL A 100 38.59 19.19 -1.20
C VAL A 100 39.69 19.04 -2.23
N VAL A 101 40.90 18.67 -1.80
CA VAL A 101 41.99 18.31 -2.71
C VAL A 101 42.04 16.79 -2.85
N ILE A 102 41.77 16.30 -4.05
CA ILE A 102 41.80 14.89 -4.41
C ILE A 102 43.18 14.60 -5.03
N PRO A 103 44.02 13.79 -4.38
CA PRO A 103 45.34 13.49 -4.90
C PRO A 103 45.26 12.73 -6.24
N HIS A 104 46.22 12.98 -7.13
CA HIS A 104 46.47 12.12 -8.28
C HIS A 104 47.04 10.81 -7.72
N VAL A 105 46.26 9.73 -7.74
CA VAL A 105 46.68 8.50 -7.06
C VAL A 105 47.96 7.94 -7.69
N THR A 106 49.06 7.95 -6.92
CA THR A 106 50.13 6.96 -7.01
C THR A 106 50.30 6.31 -5.62
N THR A 107 49.73 5.12 -5.48
CA THR A 107 50.16 4.03 -4.57
C THR A 107 50.25 4.23 -3.05
N THR A 108 49.87 5.35 -2.44
CA THR A 108 49.88 5.46 -0.97
C THR A 108 48.61 4.91 -0.30
N SER A 109 48.84 4.19 0.81
CA SER A 109 47.84 3.49 1.62
C SER A 109 46.77 4.45 2.18
N PRO A 110 45.48 4.06 2.24
CA PRO A 110 44.38 4.92 2.71
C PRO A 110 44.42 5.34 4.18
N ARG A 111 45.38 4.87 4.98
CA ARG A 111 45.36 5.07 6.45
C ARG A 111 45.73 6.47 6.92
N ASP A 112 46.39 7.29 6.10
CA ASP A 112 46.88 8.62 6.51
C ASP A 112 46.07 9.80 5.95
N GLN A 113 44.99 9.56 5.20
CA GLN A 113 44.15 10.62 4.66
C GLN A 113 42.83 10.71 5.44
N GLN A 114 42.69 11.79 6.20
CA GLN A 114 41.55 12.10 7.07
C GLN A 114 40.32 12.60 6.29
N VAL A 115 40.05 12.01 5.11
CA VAL A 115 39.08 12.54 4.16
C VAL A 115 37.94 11.53 3.95
N ARG A 116 36.76 11.81 4.56
CA ARG A 116 35.58 10.93 4.56
C ARG A 116 34.52 11.40 3.54
N PHE A 117 34.58 10.89 2.31
CA PHE A 117 33.54 11.12 1.28
C PHE A 117 33.10 9.81 0.62
N VAL A 118 31.86 9.75 0.12
CA VAL A 118 31.33 8.64 -0.68
C VAL A 118 30.77 9.18 -2.00
N TYR A 119 31.29 8.67 -3.12
CA TYR A 119 30.84 9.01 -4.48
C TYR A 119 29.47 8.41 -4.80
N VAL A 120 28.58 9.18 -5.44
CA VAL A 120 27.27 8.70 -5.93
C VAL A 120 27.07 9.09 -7.39
N GLU A 121 27.19 8.11 -8.28
CA GLU A 121 27.02 8.34 -9.71
C GLU A 121 25.57 8.70 -10.05
N THR A 122 25.34 9.84 -10.69
CA THR A 122 23.99 10.30 -11.08
C THR A 122 23.89 10.98 -12.46
N THR A 123 24.95 10.99 -13.28
CA THR A 123 24.92 11.63 -14.61
C THR A 123 24.79 10.59 -15.73
N PRO A 124 23.98 10.84 -16.80
CA PRO A 124 23.94 9.96 -17.95
C PRO A 124 25.29 9.99 -18.68
N LEU A 125 25.82 8.81 -19.01
CA LEU A 125 27.04 8.66 -19.80
C LEU A 125 26.92 9.41 -21.14
N PRO A 126 27.95 10.17 -21.57
CA PRO A 126 27.96 10.77 -22.90
C PRO A 126 27.91 9.68 -23.98
N GLU A 127 27.22 9.97 -25.08
CA GLU A 127 27.10 9.08 -26.24
C GLU A 127 28.50 8.68 -26.75
N ARG A 128 28.91 7.44 -26.43
CA ARG A 128 30.11 6.80 -26.99
C ARG A 128 29.81 6.46 -28.45
N GLY A 129 30.65 6.98 -29.35
CA GLY A 129 30.63 6.65 -30.77
C GLY A 129 30.71 5.15 -31.04
N ASN A 130 30.10 4.73 -32.17
CA ASN A 130 29.83 3.38 -32.66
C ASN A 130 31.06 2.43 -32.75
N ARG A 131 31.70 2.11 -31.63
CA ARG A 131 32.45 0.86 -31.47
C ARG A 131 31.75 0.04 -30.41
N VAL A 132 31.16 -1.07 -30.85
CA VAL A 132 30.60 -2.10 -29.98
C VAL A 132 31.77 -2.80 -29.30
N GLU A 133 32.31 -2.20 -28.23
CA GLU A 133 33.11 -2.95 -27.29
C GLU A 133 32.19 -3.97 -26.59
N PRO A 134 32.59 -5.25 -26.51
CA PRO A 134 31.80 -6.25 -25.81
C PRO A 134 31.61 -5.80 -24.35
N VAL A 135 30.35 -5.62 -23.97
CA VAL A 135 29.98 -5.25 -22.61
C VAL A 135 30.44 -6.38 -21.68
N PRO A 136 31.27 -6.12 -20.66
CA PRO A 136 31.68 -7.15 -19.72
C PRO A 136 30.45 -7.77 -19.08
N GLY A 137 30.39 -9.11 -19.08
CA GLY A 137 29.33 -9.82 -18.39
C GLY A 137 29.30 -9.52 -16.89
N VAL A 138 28.18 -9.82 -16.27
CA VAL A 138 28.02 -9.92 -14.82
C VAL A 138 29.09 -10.88 -14.27
N PHE A 139 29.94 -10.36 -13.39
CA PHE A 139 31.15 -11.04 -12.86
C PHE A 139 32.27 -11.30 -13.89
N GLY A 140 32.30 -10.58 -15.01
CA GLY A 140 33.35 -10.75 -16.04
C GLY A 140 33.23 -12.07 -16.82
N MET A 141 32.08 -12.73 -16.74
CA MET A 141 31.78 -13.93 -17.50
C MET A 141 31.42 -13.60 -18.96
N THR A 142 31.56 -14.58 -19.85
CA THR A 142 31.04 -14.47 -21.22
C THR A 142 29.52 -14.67 -21.21
N GLU A 143 28.84 -14.12 -22.20
CA GLU A 143 27.38 -14.24 -22.35
C GLU A 143 26.90 -15.71 -22.33
N ASP A 144 27.64 -16.61 -22.99
CA ASP A 144 27.35 -18.05 -22.97
C ASP A 144 27.58 -18.68 -21.59
N ALA A 145 28.59 -18.25 -20.83
CA ALA A 145 28.85 -18.78 -19.49
C ALA A 145 27.78 -18.35 -18.48
N GLU A 146 27.28 -17.11 -18.58
CA GLU A 146 26.13 -16.67 -17.79
C GLU A 146 24.88 -17.47 -18.14
N ARG A 147 24.59 -17.61 -19.44
CA ARG A 147 23.42 -18.33 -19.96
C ARG A 147 23.42 -19.78 -19.52
N ASP A 148 24.52 -20.49 -19.77
CA ASP A 148 24.55 -21.95 -19.75
C ASP A 148 25.06 -22.53 -18.44
N LYS A 149 25.71 -21.72 -17.58
CA LYS A 149 26.25 -22.18 -16.28
C LYS A 149 25.65 -21.43 -15.12
N LEU A 150 25.64 -20.10 -15.13
CA LEU A 150 25.21 -19.31 -13.97
C LEU A 150 23.70 -19.45 -13.72
N PHE A 151 22.86 -19.27 -14.74
CA PHE A 151 21.41 -19.31 -14.54
C PHE A 151 20.85 -20.68 -14.19
N PRO A 152 21.31 -21.81 -14.77
CA PRO A 152 20.89 -23.13 -14.33
C PRO A 152 21.26 -23.44 -12.87
N LEU A 153 22.43 -22.96 -12.40
CA LEU A 153 22.90 -23.18 -11.03
C LEU A 153 22.10 -22.42 -9.97
N LEU A 154 21.47 -21.32 -10.34
CA LEU A 154 20.70 -20.47 -9.44
C LEU A 154 19.25 -20.98 -9.20
N GLY A 155 18.84 -22.07 -9.85
CA GLY A 155 17.60 -22.82 -9.58
C GLY A 155 16.31 -22.06 -9.92
N GLY A 156 15.14 -22.71 -9.78
CA GLY A 156 13.83 -22.10 -10.10
C GLY A 156 13.45 -20.87 -9.27
N SER A 157 14.15 -20.61 -8.14
CA SER A 157 13.97 -19.40 -7.32
C SER A 157 14.74 -18.18 -7.85
N LEU A 158 15.49 -18.35 -8.94
CA LEU A 158 16.26 -17.34 -9.67
C LEU A 158 15.47 -16.05 -9.99
N ALA A 159 14.14 -16.09 -10.12
CA ALA A 159 13.31 -14.90 -10.32
C ALA A 159 13.44 -13.86 -9.19
N SER A 160 13.65 -14.31 -7.95
CA SER A 160 13.81 -13.45 -6.76
C SER A 160 15.21 -12.83 -6.70
N SER A 161 16.24 -13.57 -7.15
CA SER A 161 17.64 -13.13 -7.20
C SER A 161 17.96 -12.27 -8.43
N ILE A 162 17.30 -12.52 -9.58
CA ILE A 162 17.43 -11.69 -10.79
C ILE A 162 16.69 -10.37 -10.65
N ALA A 163 15.56 -10.31 -9.94
CA ALA A 163 14.86 -9.06 -9.66
C ALA A 163 15.73 -8.08 -8.83
N ALA A 164 16.67 -8.58 -8.03
CA ALA A 164 17.66 -7.77 -7.32
C ALA A 164 18.82 -7.29 -8.21
N MET A 165 19.18 -8.04 -9.26
CA MET A 165 20.29 -7.71 -10.19
C MET A 165 19.87 -6.84 -11.40
N ARG A 166 18.58 -6.52 -11.55
CA ARG A 166 17.99 -6.17 -12.85
C ARG A 166 18.03 -4.72 -13.30
N SER A 167 18.32 -3.75 -12.43
CA SER A 167 18.50 -2.37 -12.90
C SER A 167 19.86 -2.17 -13.60
N THR A 168 20.80 -3.10 -13.43
CA THR A 168 22.17 -3.00 -13.97
C THR A 168 22.52 -4.08 -15.01
N CYS A 169 21.82 -5.22 -15.04
CA CYS A 169 22.09 -6.30 -16.00
C CYS A 169 21.14 -6.30 -17.21
N ARG A 170 21.62 -5.82 -18.38
CA ARG A 170 20.90 -5.87 -19.67
C ARG A 170 20.69 -7.29 -20.22
N LEU A 171 21.53 -8.25 -19.83
CA LEU A 171 21.43 -9.64 -20.31
C LEU A 171 20.23 -10.37 -19.70
N ALA A 172 20.05 -10.23 -18.39
CA ALA A 172 18.91 -10.80 -17.70
C ALA A 172 17.57 -10.20 -18.14
N SER A 173 17.52 -8.94 -18.61
CA SER A 173 16.30 -8.38 -19.17
C SER A 173 15.94 -8.96 -20.54
N ARG A 174 16.92 -9.34 -21.37
CA ARG A 174 16.72 -9.97 -22.68
C ARG A 174 16.19 -11.41 -22.63
N GLN A 175 16.47 -12.14 -21.56
CA GLN A 175 16.04 -13.54 -21.44
C GLN A 175 14.54 -13.73 -21.22
N TYR A 176 13.83 -12.70 -20.73
CA TYR A 176 12.41 -12.80 -20.45
C TYR A 176 11.65 -12.03 -21.51
N SER A 177 10.93 -12.74 -22.35
CA SER A 177 9.98 -12.13 -23.27
C SER A 177 8.62 -11.97 -22.61
N ASP A 178 7.77 -11.10 -23.16
CA ASP A 178 6.37 -10.98 -22.75
C ASP A 178 5.63 -12.34 -22.86
N ALA A 179 5.97 -13.16 -23.86
CA ALA A 179 5.42 -14.50 -24.05
C ALA A 179 5.77 -15.45 -22.91
N THR A 180 6.90 -15.25 -22.23
CA THR A 180 7.31 -16.03 -21.06
C THR A 180 6.68 -15.49 -19.77
N LEU A 181 6.61 -14.17 -19.60
CA LEU A 181 6.15 -13.55 -18.36
C LEU A 181 4.64 -13.60 -18.18
N LYS A 182 3.85 -13.41 -19.24
CA LYS A 182 2.39 -13.38 -19.13
C LYS A 182 1.81 -14.71 -18.58
N PRO A 183 2.22 -15.90 -19.06
CA PRO A 183 1.77 -17.16 -18.48
C PRO A 183 2.13 -17.31 -16.99
N LEU A 184 3.31 -16.85 -16.58
CA LEU A 184 3.74 -16.89 -15.16
C LEU A 184 2.87 -15.98 -14.30
N ILE A 185 2.63 -14.75 -14.75
CA ILE A 185 1.73 -13.81 -14.05
C ILE A 185 0.32 -14.41 -13.93
N ASN A 186 -0.22 -14.94 -15.03
CA ASN A 186 -1.53 -15.58 -15.03
C ASN A 186 -1.61 -16.78 -14.08
N ALA A 187 -0.53 -17.56 -13.97
CA ALA A 187 -0.44 -18.63 -13.00
C ALA A 187 -0.46 -18.10 -11.56
N GLU A 188 0.28 -17.04 -11.25
CA GLU A 188 0.28 -16.41 -9.92
C GLU A 188 -1.08 -15.80 -9.55
N LEU A 189 -1.76 -15.14 -10.50
CA LEU A 189 -3.11 -14.60 -10.28
C LEU A 189 -4.10 -15.73 -9.96
N ARG A 190 -4.04 -16.85 -10.68
CA ARG A 190 -4.85 -18.05 -10.39
C ARG A 190 -4.51 -18.70 -9.05
N THR A 191 -3.23 -18.85 -8.74
CA THR A 191 -2.78 -19.42 -7.44
C THR A 191 -3.29 -18.59 -6.27
N LYS A 192 -3.39 -17.27 -6.44
CA LYS A 192 -3.95 -16.35 -5.43
C LYS A 192 -5.47 -16.20 -5.52
N GLY A 193 -6.11 -16.87 -6.49
CA GLY A 193 -7.54 -16.80 -6.73
C GLY A 193 -8.06 -15.40 -7.05
N ILE A 194 -7.25 -14.54 -7.68
CA ILE A 194 -7.59 -13.15 -8.02
C ILE A 194 -7.68 -12.90 -9.53
N ASP A 195 -7.55 -13.93 -10.35
CA ASP A 195 -7.70 -13.81 -11.81
C ASP A 195 -9.14 -13.51 -12.24
N ASP A 196 -10.12 -13.65 -11.36
CA ASP A 196 -11.52 -13.24 -11.57
C ASP A 196 -11.77 -11.75 -11.31
N ILE A 197 -10.90 -11.07 -10.56
CA ILE A 197 -11.05 -9.65 -10.18
C ILE A 197 -9.94 -8.73 -10.73
N ILE A 198 -8.79 -9.26 -11.12
CA ILE A 198 -7.64 -8.49 -11.59
C ILE A 198 -7.22 -8.99 -12.97
N ASP A 199 -6.98 -8.03 -13.86
CA ASP A 199 -6.33 -8.23 -15.15
C ASP A 199 -5.23 -7.17 -15.32
N TYR A 200 -4.44 -7.24 -16.40
CA TYR A 200 -3.36 -6.29 -16.61
C TYR A 200 -3.08 -6.00 -18.09
N ASP A 201 -2.77 -4.73 -18.35
CA ASP A 201 -2.30 -4.24 -19.64
C ASP A 201 -1.01 -3.43 -19.41
N LEU A 202 0.12 -4.12 -19.57
CA LEU A 202 1.45 -3.58 -19.26
C LEU A 202 2.33 -3.63 -20.53
N PRO A 203 2.79 -2.46 -21.04
CA PRO A 203 3.41 -2.36 -22.37
C PRO A 203 4.88 -2.77 -22.41
N SER A 204 5.49 -3.17 -21.28
CA SER A 204 6.92 -3.49 -21.25
C SER A 204 7.23 -4.67 -20.35
N THR A 205 8.23 -5.44 -20.76
CA THR A 205 8.81 -6.54 -19.98
C THR A 205 9.23 -6.09 -18.58
N GLY A 206 9.81 -4.88 -18.45
CA GLY A 206 10.17 -4.30 -17.15
C GLY A 206 8.98 -4.15 -16.20
N LEU A 207 7.83 -3.71 -16.70
CA LEU A 207 6.60 -3.60 -15.91
C LEU A 207 6.00 -4.97 -15.58
N LEU A 208 6.01 -5.91 -16.52
CA LEU A 208 5.55 -7.29 -16.28
C LEU A 208 6.34 -7.97 -15.15
N LEU A 209 7.66 -7.78 -15.11
CA LEU A 209 8.50 -8.32 -14.04
C LEU A 209 8.21 -7.70 -12.69
N ARG A 210 8.05 -6.37 -12.66
CA ARG A 210 7.69 -5.65 -11.44
C ARG A 210 6.32 -6.10 -10.95
N PHE A 211 5.36 -6.28 -11.84
CA PHE A 211 4.04 -6.79 -11.51
C PHE A 211 4.09 -8.22 -10.97
N LEU A 212 4.84 -9.11 -11.63
CA LEU A 212 5.07 -10.48 -11.16
C LEU A 212 5.67 -10.50 -9.74
N TYR A 213 6.66 -9.63 -9.46
CA TYR A 213 7.22 -9.47 -8.12
C TYR A 213 6.16 -9.03 -7.11
N VAL A 214 5.39 -7.99 -7.43
CA VAL A 214 4.35 -7.44 -6.55
C VAL A 214 3.30 -8.50 -6.23
N ILE A 215 2.77 -9.20 -7.23
CA ILE A 215 1.76 -10.24 -7.02
C ILE A 215 2.32 -11.31 -6.08
N ARG A 216 3.49 -11.89 -6.37
CA ARG A 216 4.12 -12.92 -5.51
C ARG A 216 4.29 -12.50 -4.05
N ASN A 217 4.69 -11.25 -3.82
CA ASN A 217 5.09 -10.75 -2.49
C ASN A 217 3.99 -9.93 -1.78
N SER A 218 2.81 -9.80 -2.38
CA SER A 218 1.68 -9.05 -1.82
C SER A 218 0.84 -9.85 -0.80
N GLY A 219 1.11 -11.15 -0.62
CA GLY A 219 0.40 -12.02 0.32
C GLY A 219 -0.98 -12.48 -0.16
N GLU A 220 -1.89 -12.74 0.79
CA GLU A 220 -3.21 -13.34 0.56
C GLU A 220 -4.29 -12.31 0.27
N TRP A 221 -5.05 -12.50 -0.81
CA TRP A 221 -5.97 -11.50 -1.37
C TRP A 221 -7.44 -11.74 -1.03
N GLU A 222 -7.80 -12.79 -0.30
CA GLU A 222 -9.20 -13.14 -0.01
C GLU A 222 -10.01 -11.95 0.53
N GLY A 223 -9.44 -11.16 1.45
CA GLY A 223 -10.12 -9.98 2.01
C GLY A 223 -10.31 -8.80 1.04
N TRP A 224 -9.64 -8.78 -0.12
CA TRP A 224 -9.78 -7.72 -1.12
C TRP A 224 -10.78 -8.05 -2.23
N LYS A 225 -11.04 -9.34 -2.51
CA LYS A 225 -12.01 -9.75 -3.51
C LYS A 225 -13.38 -9.07 -3.35
N PRO A 226 -14.02 -9.10 -2.17
CA PRO A 226 -15.30 -8.46 -2.02
C PRO A 226 -15.23 -6.93 -2.18
N ILE A 227 -14.16 -6.29 -1.72
CA ILE A 227 -13.97 -4.83 -1.87
C ILE A 227 -13.83 -4.45 -3.34
N CYS A 228 -13.07 -5.23 -4.12
CA CYS A 228 -12.94 -5.01 -5.57
C CYS A 228 -14.28 -5.15 -6.29
N ARG A 229 -15.12 -6.13 -5.91
CA ARG A 229 -16.45 -6.33 -6.49
C ARG A 229 -17.41 -5.19 -6.14
N VAL A 230 -17.42 -4.72 -4.89
CA VAL A 230 -18.14 -3.49 -4.50
C VAL A 230 -17.67 -2.31 -5.37
N ALA A 231 -16.36 -2.15 -5.56
CA ALA A 231 -15.83 -1.06 -6.37
C ALA A 231 -16.25 -1.15 -7.85
N TYR A 232 -16.33 -2.36 -8.42
CA TYR A 232 -16.87 -2.60 -9.75
C TYR A 232 -18.33 -2.14 -9.86
N HIS A 233 -19.19 -2.59 -8.94
CA HIS A 233 -20.61 -2.21 -8.95
C HIS A 233 -20.84 -0.71 -8.72
N GLN A 234 -19.93 -0.04 -8.02
CA GLN A 234 -19.93 1.42 -7.86
C GLN A 234 -19.34 2.18 -9.07
N GLY A 235 -19.00 1.49 -10.16
CA GLY A 235 -18.52 2.11 -11.40
C GLY A 235 -17.14 2.78 -11.25
N ARG A 236 -16.29 2.31 -10.33
CA ARG A 236 -14.95 2.89 -10.12
C ARG A 236 -13.97 2.49 -11.22
N PHE A 237 -14.19 1.35 -11.86
CA PHE A 237 -13.45 0.89 -13.04
C PHE A 237 -14.37 0.19 -14.04
N ASP A 238 -13.88 0.06 -15.27
CA ASP A 238 -14.65 -0.48 -16.40
C ASP A 238 -14.53 -2.01 -16.44
N GLY A 239 -15.66 -2.72 -16.33
CA GLY A 239 -15.73 -4.18 -16.43
C GLY A 239 -15.50 -4.93 -15.10
N PRO A 240 -15.84 -6.23 -15.06
CA PRO A 240 -15.83 -7.03 -13.82
C PRO A 240 -14.41 -7.26 -13.27
N LYS A 241 -13.39 -7.12 -14.13
CA LYS A 241 -11.98 -7.21 -13.76
C LYS A 241 -11.34 -5.83 -13.75
N MET A 242 -10.62 -5.55 -12.70
CA MET A 242 -9.78 -4.37 -12.58
C MET A 242 -8.54 -4.53 -13.47
N VAL A 243 -8.52 -3.83 -14.61
CA VAL A 243 -7.35 -3.83 -15.51
C VAL A 243 -6.28 -2.89 -14.97
N LEU A 244 -5.20 -3.47 -14.45
CA LEU A 244 -4.02 -2.75 -13.96
C LEU A 244 -3.16 -2.28 -15.13
N ARG A 245 -2.72 -1.02 -15.09
CA ARG A 245 -1.88 -0.38 -16.12
C ARG A 245 -0.56 0.07 -15.52
N ARG A 246 0.30 0.62 -16.38
CA ARG A 246 1.62 1.19 -16.03
C ARG A 246 1.62 1.99 -14.73
N GLY A 247 0.71 2.96 -14.60
CA GLY A 247 0.67 3.84 -13.42
C GLY A 247 0.37 3.10 -12.11
N ASP A 248 -0.39 2.01 -12.16
CA ASP A 248 -0.74 1.23 -10.97
C ASP A 248 0.50 0.48 -10.45
N VAL A 249 1.25 -0.17 -11.34
CA VAL A 249 2.48 -0.91 -11.01
C VAL A 249 3.63 0.04 -10.62
N GLU A 250 3.75 1.19 -11.29
CA GLU A 250 4.75 2.20 -10.93
C GLU A 250 4.44 2.87 -9.59
N GLY A 251 3.15 3.10 -9.30
CA GLY A 251 2.64 3.72 -8.09
C GLY A 251 2.90 2.94 -6.81
N VAL A 252 3.20 1.64 -6.91
CA VAL A 252 3.59 0.78 -5.77
C VAL A 252 4.82 1.33 -5.02
N GLY A 253 5.69 2.08 -5.72
CA GLY A 253 6.92 2.64 -5.15
C GLY A 253 8.11 1.67 -5.21
N SER A 254 9.18 1.99 -4.50
CA SER A 254 10.40 1.19 -4.51
C SER A 254 10.18 -0.19 -3.88
N ARG A 255 11.05 -1.16 -4.20
CA ARG A 255 11.01 -2.49 -3.58
C ARG A 255 11.13 -2.41 -2.05
N GLY A 256 12.06 -1.58 -1.55
CA GLY A 256 12.24 -1.41 -0.10
C GLY A 256 11.00 -0.84 0.59
N LEU A 257 10.32 0.14 -0.02
CA LEU A 257 9.06 0.67 0.48
C LEU A 257 7.96 -0.41 0.48
N PHE A 258 7.82 -1.13 -0.63
CA PHE A 258 6.83 -2.20 -0.75
C PHE A 258 7.06 -3.32 0.27
N ASP A 259 8.29 -3.82 0.38
CA ASP A 259 8.65 -4.88 1.31
C ASP A 259 8.53 -4.41 2.78
N GLY A 260 8.69 -3.10 3.05
CA GLY A 260 8.50 -2.51 4.38
C GLY A 260 7.03 -2.36 4.82
N ARG A 261 6.08 -2.41 3.88
CA ARG A 261 4.64 -2.30 4.17
C ARG A 261 4.07 -3.62 4.71
N CYS A 262 3.00 -3.52 5.50
CA CYS A 262 2.17 -4.67 5.83
C CYS A 262 1.43 -5.19 4.57
N MET A 263 0.95 -6.43 4.62
CA MET A 263 0.32 -7.11 3.49
C MET A 263 -0.83 -6.29 2.87
N ALA A 264 -1.76 -5.81 3.68
CA ALA A 264 -2.89 -5.02 3.18
C ALA A 264 -2.45 -3.71 2.50
N LEU A 265 -1.39 -3.04 2.99
CA LEU A 265 -0.83 -1.86 2.34
C LEU A 265 -0.13 -2.18 1.03
N ARG A 266 0.58 -3.32 0.95
CA ARG A 266 1.18 -3.80 -0.32
C ARG A 266 0.11 -3.97 -1.40
N GLN A 267 -0.99 -4.62 -1.03
CA GLN A 267 -2.12 -4.86 -1.94
C GLN A 267 -2.80 -3.54 -2.31
N LEU A 268 -3.10 -2.69 -1.33
CA LEU A 268 -3.67 -1.37 -1.57
C LEU A 268 -2.79 -0.53 -2.49
N SER A 269 -1.47 -0.53 -2.31
CA SER A 269 -0.55 0.25 -3.15
C SER A 269 -0.61 -0.10 -4.63
N LEU A 270 -1.06 -1.31 -4.97
CA LEU A 270 -1.26 -1.75 -6.35
C LEU A 270 -2.63 -1.32 -6.90
N ILE A 271 -3.70 -1.39 -6.10
CA ILE A 271 -5.09 -1.21 -6.58
C ILE A 271 -5.69 0.18 -6.26
N CYS A 272 -5.06 0.97 -5.39
CA CYS A 272 -5.60 2.22 -4.85
C CYS A 272 -6.07 3.21 -5.92
N ARG A 273 -5.32 3.33 -7.01
CA ARG A 273 -5.63 4.21 -8.14
C ARG A 273 -6.90 3.79 -8.89
N ARG A 274 -7.20 2.49 -8.92
CA ARG A 274 -8.39 1.91 -9.57
C ARG A 274 -9.62 1.93 -8.66
N LEU A 275 -9.40 1.91 -7.35
CA LEU A 275 -10.47 2.12 -6.37
C LEU A 275 -10.91 3.59 -6.31
N ASN A 276 -10.16 4.51 -6.91
CA ASN A 276 -10.50 5.91 -6.89
C ASN A 276 -11.55 6.25 -7.96
N SER A 277 -12.58 7.02 -7.60
CA SER A 277 -13.54 7.52 -8.59
C SER A 277 -12.87 8.53 -9.52
N ARG A 278 -13.31 8.61 -10.79
CA ARG A 278 -12.79 9.60 -11.74
C ARG A 278 -12.89 11.02 -11.15
N GLY A 279 -11.76 11.72 -11.06
CA GLY A 279 -11.67 13.08 -10.54
C GLY A 279 -11.60 13.22 -9.01
N GLN A 280 -11.77 12.13 -8.26
CA GLN A 280 -11.54 12.15 -6.81
C GLN A 280 -10.07 11.83 -6.51
N ARG A 281 -9.62 12.05 -5.28
CA ARG A 281 -8.30 11.58 -4.79
C ARG A 281 -8.40 10.75 -3.52
N SER A 282 -9.59 10.53 -2.97
CA SER A 282 -9.83 9.90 -1.66
C SER A 282 -9.15 8.55 -1.43
N MET A 283 -8.83 7.82 -2.50
CA MET A 283 -8.23 6.49 -2.42
C MET A 283 -6.77 6.43 -2.83
N ILE A 284 -6.12 7.53 -3.16
CA ILE A 284 -4.71 7.50 -3.59
C ILE A 284 -3.82 7.26 -2.38
N LEU A 285 -3.01 6.20 -2.42
CA LEU A 285 -1.99 5.95 -1.41
C LEU A 285 -0.68 6.64 -1.83
N ASP A 286 -0.24 7.61 -1.04
CA ASP A 286 1.01 8.34 -1.23
C ASP A 286 1.97 8.07 -0.05
N HIS A 287 3.28 8.13 -0.32
CA HIS A 287 4.31 8.01 0.71
C HIS A 287 5.12 9.30 0.76
N THR A 288 5.19 9.93 1.93
CA THR A 288 5.87 11.20 2.14
C THR A 288 7.36 11.01 2.41
N SER A 289 8.14 12.07 2.23
CA SER A 289 9.60 12.03 2.47
C SER A 289 9.99 11.81 3.94
N ASP A 290 9.09 12.10 4.88
CA ASP A 290 9.24 11.81 6.32
C ASP A 290 8.78 10.40 6.71
N GLY A 291 8.39 9.57 5.74
CA GLY A 291 8.09 8.16 5.96
C GLY A 291 6.64 7.86 6.36
N HIS A 292 5.72 8.80 6.19
CA HIS A 292 4.29 8.59 6.46
C HIS A 292 3.54 8.11 5.22
N GLU A 293 2.50 7.31 5.45
CA GLU A 293 1.54 6.93 4.40
C GLU A 293 0.35 7.90 4.45
N LEU A 294 -0.08 8.39 3.30
CA LEU A 294 -1.27 9.22 3.14
C LEU A 294 -2.29 8.48 2.28
N LEU A 295 -3.55 8.46 2.70
CA LEU A 295 -4.67 7.92 1.93
C LEU A 295 -5.60 9.08 1.52
N GLY A 296 -5.58 9.44 0.25
CA GLY A 296 -6.32 10.58 -0.27
C GLY A 296 -5.89 11.93 0.28
N GLY A 297 -4.58 12.07 0.56
CA GLY A 297 -3.97 13.28 1.11
C GLY A 297 -3.99 13.34 2.64
N GLU A 298 -4.66 12.40 3.29
CA GLU A 298 -4.86 12.39 4.74
C GLU A 298 -4.00 11.32 5.38
N ARG A 299 -3.44 11.61 6.55
CA ARG A 299 -2.50 10.72 7.22
C ARG A 299 -3.17 9.39 7.57
N LEU A 300 -2.56 8.30 7.12
CA LEU A 300 -2.93 6.93 7.46
C LEU A 300 -1.93 6.41 8.49
N SER A 301 -2.32 6.42 9.76
CA SER A 301 -1.45 5.96 10.85
C SER A 301 -1.77 4.50 11.17
N LEU A 302 -0.73 3.66 11.21
CA LEU A 302 -0.83 2.31 11.77
C LEU A 302 -0.44 2.40 13.26
N PRO A 303 -1.39 2.39 14.21
CA PRO A 303 -1.07 2.52 15.61
C PRO A 303 -0.09 1.43 16.05
N VAL A 304 0.87 1.83 16.90
CA VAL A 304 1.75 0.88 17.56
C VAL A 304 0.87 -0.03 18.41
N PRO A 305 0.98 -1.36 18.28
CA PRO A 305 0.18 -2.29 19.07
C PRO A 305 0.35 -1.98 20.57
N SER A 306 -0.68 -1.43 21.22
CA SER A 306 -0.70 -1.35 22.68
C SER A 306 -1.26 -2.66 23.25
N ARG A 307 -1.04 -2.95 24.55
CA ARG A 307 -1.38 -4.25 25.15
C ARG A 307 -2.84 -4.68 24.97
N SER A 308 -3.77 -3.74 24.78
CA SER A 308 -5.18 -4.04 24.52
C SER A 308 -5.49 -4.49 23.09
N TRP A 309 -4.48 -4.54 22.21
CA TRP A 309 -4.61 -4.83 20.77
C TRP A 309 -3.90 -6.13 20.37
N ALA A 310 -3.83 -7.11 21.27
CA ALA A 310 -3.13 -8.37 21.02
C ALA A 310 -3.85 -9.28 19.98
N SER A 311 -5.12 -9.02 19.66
CA SER A 311 -5.94 -9.84 18.76
C SER A 311 -5.95 -9.40 17.30
N PHE A 312 -5.18 -8.37 16.92
CA PHE A 312 -5.26 -7.82 15.56
C PHE A 312 -4.41 -8.57 14.55
N ASP A 313 -4.97 -8.73 13.35
CA ASP A 313 -4.27 -9.29 12.20
C ASP A 313 -3.11 -8.36 11.78
N ARG A 314 -1.87 -8.82 11.97
CA ARG A 314 -0.67 -8.08 11.56
C ARG A 314 -0.62 -7.80 10.06
N ASN A 315 -1.28 -8.63 9.25
CA ASN A 315 -1.34 -8.47 7.80
C ASN A 315 -2.39 -7.43 7.38
N ASN A 316 -3.36 -7.13 8.24
CA ASN A 316 -4.42 -6.16 8.02
C ASN A 316 -4.69 -5.37 9.31
N PRO A 317 -3.70 -4.57 9.75
CA PRO A 317 -3.74 -3.94 11.06
C PRO A 317 -4.87 -2.92 11.15
N VAL A 318 -5.25 -2.59 12.38
CA VAL A 318 -6.00 -1.37 12.68
C VAL A 318 -5.28 -0.17 12.10
N CYS A 319 -6.04 0.82 11.70
CA CYS A 319 -5.48 2.10 11.27
C CYS A 319 -6.34 3.26 11.77
N GLU A 320 -5.69 4.39 11.97
CA GLU A 320 -6.34 5.67 12.15
C GLU A 320 -6.36 6.41 10.82
N TYR A 321 -7.53 6.91 10.45
CA TYR A 321 -7.75 7.66 9.23
C TYR A 321 -8.86 8.70 9.46
N MET A 322 -8.61 9.97 9.08
CA MET A 322 -9.57 11.07 9.28
C MET A 322 -10.08 11.18 10.74
N GLY A 323 -9.20 10.94 11.71
CA GLY A 323 -9.54 10.94 13.14
C GLY A 323 -10.41 9.77 13.60
N GLY A 324 -10.67 8.76 12.75
CA GLY A 324 -11.38 7.54 13.11
C GLY A 324 -10.46 6.32 13.15
N TYR A 325 -10.66 5.44 14.12
CA TYR A 325 -10.01 4.14 14.25
C TYR A 325 -10.80 3.06 13.53
N TYR A 326 -10.19 2.40 12.56
CA TYR A 326 -10.80 1.31 11.81
C TYR A 326 -10.28 -0.01 12.30
N ALA A 327 -11.17 -1.00 12.43
CA ALA A 327 -10.81 -2.35 12.85
C ALA A 327 -9.76 -3.00 11.93
N SER A 328 -9.68 -2.54 10.67
CA SER A 328 -8.62 -2.91 9.74
C SER A 328 -8.45 -1.91 8.60
N LEU A 329 -7.30 -1.92 7.91
CA LEU A 329 -7.05 -1.12 6.70
C LEU A 329 -8.09 -1.38 5.60
N ARG A 330 -8.41 -2.65 5.35
CA ARG A 330 -9.45 -3.03 4.38
C ARG A 330 -10.80 -2.43 4.76
N GLY A 331 -11.12 -2.42 6.07
CA GLY A 331 -12.30 -1.76 6.60
C GLY A 331 -12.31 -0.24 6.39
N ALA A 332 -11.16 0.43 6.53
CA ALA A 332 -11.04 1.85 6.22
C ALA A 332 -11.36 2.14 4.75
N VAL A 333 -10.78 1.36 3.83
CA VAL A 333 -11.06 1.50 2.40
C VAL A 333 -12.53 1.25 2.09
N LEU A 334 -13.13 0.16 2.58
CA LEU A 334 -14.55 -0.10 2.36
C LEU A 334 -15.44 1.02 2.91
N SER A 335 -15.11 1.57 4.09
CA SER A 335 -15.84 2.69 4.68
C SER A 335 -15.76 3.97 3.85
N ILE A 336 -14.60 4.26 3.25
CA ILE A 336 -14.43 5.40 2.32
C ILE A 336 -15.28 5.17 1.06
N MET A 337 -15.43 3.91 0.62
CA MET A 337 -16.22 3.58 -0.58
C MET A 337 -17.73 3.69 -0.40
N ARG A 338 -18.26 3.82 0.82
CA ARG A 338 -19.71 3.80 1.08
C ARG A 338 -20.54 4.81 0.27
N SER A 339 -19.92 5.93 -0.13
CA SER A 339 -20.59 7.01 -0.89
C SER A 339 -20.14 7.08 -2.36
N GLY A 340 -20.09 5.94 -3.06
CA GLY A 340 -19.66 5.86 -4.46
C GLY A 340 -20.48 6.72 -5.44
N PRO A 341 -19.94 7.02 -6.64
CA PRO A 341 -20.51 8.01 -7.56
C PRO A 341 -21.86 7.61 -8.17
N VAL A 342 -22.16 6.31 -8.23
CA VAL A 342 -23.41 5.77 -8.81
C VAL A 342 -24.34 5.18 -7.75
N VAL A 343 -24.01 5.36 -6.47
CA VAL A 343 -24.78 4.80 -5.37
C VAL A 343 -26.01 5.66 -5.10
N SER A 344 -27.18 5.05 -5.11
CA SER A 344 -28.46 5.65 -4.76
C SER A 344 -28.81 5.37 -3.30
N ARG A 345 -29.26 6.39 -2.57
CA ARG A 345 -29.85 6.20 -1.24
C ARG A 345 -31.28 5.70 -1.39
N VAL A 346 -31.57 4.53 -0.82
CA VAL A 346 -32.87 3.86 -0.85
C VAL A 346 -33.73 4.30 0.33
N ALA A 347 -33.17 4.27 1.53
CA ALA A 347 -33.86 4.58 2.78
C ALA A 347 -32.91 5.29 3.76
N TYR A 348 -33.50 6.06 4.66
CA TYR A 348 -32.77 6.77 5.72
C TYR A 348 -33.59 6.83 7.00
N LYS A 349 -32.94 6.54 8.12
CA LYS A 349 -33.54 6.69 9.44
C LYS A 349 -32.64 7.47 10.38
N PHE A 350 -33.22 8.45 11.05
CA PHE A 350 -32.65 9.13 12.20
C PHE A 350 -33.40 8.72 13.47
N VAL A 351 -32.65 8.48 14.54
CA VAL A 351 -33.20 7.99 15.80
C VAL A 351 -32.49 8.68 16.96
N ASP A 352 -33.29 9.27 17.85
CA ASP A 352 -32.84 9.82 19.11
C ASP A 352 -32.74 8.73 20.19
N GLU A 353 -31.84 8.91 21.16
CA GLU A 353 -31.47 7.98 22.23
C GLU A 353 -32.66 7.41 23.01
N ARG A 354 -33.73 8.20 23.13
CA ARG A 354 -34.93 7.86 23.91
C ARG A 354 -35.75 6.71 23.29
N GLN A 355 -35.42 6.28 22.07
CA GLN A 355 -36.17 5.25 21.35
C GLN A 355 -35.53 3.86 21.51
N THR A 356 -36.36 2.83 21.64
CA THR A 356 -35.93 1.41 21.61
C THR A 356 -35.09 1.10 20.36
N LEU A 357 -35.41 1.76 19.25
CA LEU A 357 -34.70 1.66 17.99
C LEU A 357 -33.22 2.10 18.07
N TYR A 358 -32.88 3.09 18.91
CA TYR A 358 -31.50 3.52 19.11
C TYR A 358 -30.65 2.36 19.65
N ARG A 359 -31.17 1.63 20.65
CA ARG A 359 -30.48 0.47 21.23
C ARG A 359 -30.27 -0.63 20.19
N ARG A 360 -31.25 -0.86 19.30
CA ARG A 360 -31.09 -1.86 18.23
C ARG A 360 -30.05 -1.44 17.20
N LEU A 361 -30.07 -0.19 16.72
CA LEU A 361 -29.05 0.31 15.78
C LEU A 361 -27.64 0.19 16.38
N ARG A 362 -27.49 0.53 17.66
CA ARG A 362 -26.24 0.37 18.37
C ARG A 362 -25.83 -1.11 18.51
N ALA A 363 -26.78 -2.01 18.73
CA ALA A 363 -26.53 -3.46 18.73
C ALA A 363 -26.07 -3.96 17.36
N LEU A 364 -26.69 -3.51 16.25
CA LEU A 364 -26.28 -3.88 14.89
C LEU A 364 -24.84 -3.47 14.57
N VAL A 365 -24.40 -2.33 15.11
CA VAL A 365 -23.01 -1.89 14.97
C VAL A 365 -22.02 -2.84 15.68
N GLN A 366 -22.46 -3.56 16.71
CA GLN A 366 -21.61 -4.49 17.47
C GLN A 366 -21.79 -5.96 17.07
N GLN A 367 -22.93 -6.31 16.49
CA GLN A 367 -23.30 -7.68 16.15
C GLN A 367 -22.34 -8.30 15.14
N GLU A 368 -21.88 -9.53 15.34
CA GLU A 368 -21.14 -10.25 14.30
C GLU A 368 -22.09 -10.59 13.15
N VAL A 369 -21.63 -10.37 11.92
CA VAL A 369 -22.41 -10.65 10.72
C VAL A 369 -21.63 -11.69 9.93
N PRO A 370 -21.96 -12.99 10.10
CA PRO A 370 -21.24 -14.06 9.41
C PRO A 370 -21.40 -13.92 7.90
N ASP A 371 -20.39 -14.34 7.16
CA ASP A 371 -20.40 -14.45 5.69
C ASP A 371 -20.55 -13.14 4.89
N HIS A 372 -20.52 -11.99 5.56
CA HIS A 372 -20.64 -10.68 4.92
C HIS A 372 -19.39 -9.82 5.05
N THR A 373 -19.16 -8.99 4.05
CA THR A 373 -18.07 -8.01 4.07
C THR A 373 -18.44 -6.82 4.95
N VAL A 374 -17.67 -6.60 6.02
CA VAL A 374 -17.95 -5.58 7.03
C VAL A 374 -16.77 -4.61 7.20
N ALA A 375 -17.08 -3.34 7.40
CA ALA A 375 -16.15 -2.35 7.94
C ALA A 375 -16.70 -1.74 9.21
N THR A 376 -15.85 -1.57 10.23
CA THR A 376 -16.21 -0.89 11.48
C THR A 376 -15.19 0.20 11.78
N CYS A 377 -15.68 1.37 12.15
CA CYS A 377 -14.87 2.50 12.61
C CYS A 377 -15.37 3.01 13.96
N ARG A 378 -14.45 3.58 14.75
CA ARG A 378 -14.71 4.22 16.05
C ARG A 378 -14.01 5.56 16.10
N SER A 379 -14.65 6.61 16.58
CA SER A 379 -13.97 7.88 16.86
C SER A 379 -13.35 7.88 18.27
N PRO A 380 -12.37 8.75 18.57
CA PRO A 380 -11.85 8.96 19.92
C PRO A 380 -12.93 9.36 20.94
N VAL A 381 -13.99 10.04 20.47
CA VAL A 381 -15.15 10.42 21.29
C VAL A 381 -16.20 9.31 21.38
N GLY A 382 -15.89 8.11 20.87
CA GLY A 382 -16.67 6.90 21.03
C GLY A 382 -17.85 6.75 20.07
N ASP A 383 -17.97 7.60 19.05
CA ASP A 383 -18.88 7.33 17.93
C ASP A 383 -18.48 6.04 17.26
N VAL A 384 -19.45 5.31 16.71
CA VAL A 384 -19.19 4.05 16.01
C VAL A 384 -19.92 4.04 14.69
N GLY A 385 -19.19 3.76 13.61
CA GLY A 385 -19.74 3.56 12.28
C GLY A 385 -19.53 2.13 11.81
N ARG A 386 -20.47 1.60 11.03
CA ARG A 386 -20.38 0.28 10.44
C ARG A 386 -20.98 0.25 9.04
N VAL A 387 -20.24 -0.32 8.10
CA VAL A 387 -20.73 -0.68 6.76
C VAL A 387 -20.90 -2.20 6.70
N ILE A 388 -22.05 -2.67 6.23
CA ILE A 388 -22.35 -4.08 6.01
C ILE A 388 -22.77 -4.22 4.54
N VAL A 389 -21.97 -4.92 3.74
CA VAL A 389 -22.31 -5.24 2.34
C VAL A 389 -23.30 -6.39 2.35
N LEU A 390 -24.49 -6.15 1.81
CA LEU A 390 -25.57 -7.13 1.73
C LEU A 390 -25.55 -7.91 0.41
N CYS A 391 -25.06 -7.27 -0.66
CA CYS A 391 -24.92 -7.82 -2.02
C CYS A 391 -23.78 -7.07 -2.72
N ALA A 392 -23.05 -7.74 -3.62
CA ALA A 392 -21.81 -7.35 -4.33
C ALA A 392 -20.50 -7.91 -3.76
N ASP A 393 -20.52 -8.78 -2.76
CA ASP A 393 -19.31 -9.45 -2.29
C ASP A 393 -19.07 -10.83 -2.93
N GLN A 394 -20.04 -11.37 -3.68
CA GLN A 394 -19.94 -12.66 -4.34
C GLN A 394 -19.79 -12.56 -5.87
N PRO A 395 -19.15 -13.56 -6.53
CA PRO A 395 -19.14 -13.63 -7.99
C PRO A 395 -20.56 -13.75 -8.55
N GLY A 396 -20.87 -12.96 -9.57
CA GLY A 396 -22.16 -13.02 -10.28
C GLY A 396 -23.27 -12.14 -9.70
N ASP A 397 -23.01 -11.45 -8.59
CA ASP A 397 -23.88 -10.37 -8.13
C ASP A 397 -24.05 -9.34 -9.26
N ALA A 398 -25.27 -8.82 -9.43
CA ALA A 398 -25.58 -7.92 -10.53
C ALA A 398 -25.60 -6.44 -10.11
N PHE A 399 -25.59 -6.18 -8.81
CA PHE A 399 -25.65 -4.85 -8.22
C PHE A 399 -25.06 -4.90 -6.80
N GLU A 400 -24.80 -3.73 -6.24
CA GLU A 400 -24.37 -3.57 -4.86
C GLU A 400 -25.53 -3.07 -4.00
N ALA A 401 -25.61 -3.59 -2.78
CA ALA A 401 -26.43 -3.03 -1.73
C ALA A 401 -25.66 -3.12 -0.42
N HIS A 402 -25.68 -2.04 0.36
CA HIS A 402 -25.05 -2.02 1.67
C HIS A 402 -25.83 -1.15 2.65
N VAL A 403 -25.66 -1.46 3.93
CA VAL A 403 -26.18 -0.66 5.03
C VAL A 403 -25.03 0.04 5.71
N TYR A 404 -25.22 1.33 5.98
CA TYR A 404 -24.34 2.11 6.83
C TYR A 404 -25.08 2.52 8.10
N VAL A 405 -24.58 2.05 9.25
CA VAL A 405 -25.09 2.44 10.56
C VAL A 405 -24.06 3.31 11.25
N HIS A 406 -24.50 4.42 11.83
CA HIS A 406 -23.66 5.31 12.61
C HIS A 406 -24.34 5.64 13.93
N SER A 407 -23.63 5.52 15.04
CA SER A 407 -24.11 5.89 16.37
C SER A 407 -23.15 6.90 16.96
N THR A 408 -23.66 8.06 17.38
CA THR A 408 -22.90 9.04 18.15
C THR A 408 -23.05 8.77 19.64
N LEU A 409 -22.01 9.08 20.42
CA LEU A 409 -22.11 9.17 21.87
C LEU A 409 -22.20 10.63 22.28
N ALA A 410 -23.11 10.96 23.20
CA ALA A 410 -23.16 12.29 23.79
C ALA A 410 -21.87 12.54 24.58
N HIS A 411 -20.90 13.20 23.95
CA HIS A 411 -19.62 13.59 24.56
C HIS A 411 -19.40 15.09 24.47
N ASN A 412 -20.41 15.84 24.92
CA ASN A 412 -20.20 17.22 25.33
C ASN A 412 -20.84 17.50 26.69
N ILE A 413 -20.14 18.32 27.46
CA ILE A 413 -20.46 18.84 28.80
C ILE A 413 -21.77 19.66 28.78
N PHE A 414 -22.33 19.94 27.60
CA PHE A 414 -23.60 20.59 27.34
C PHE A 414 -24.61 19.63 26.67
N ALA A 415 -24.75 18.40 27.21
CA ALA A 415 -25.54 17.30 26.68
C ALA A 415 -26.93 17.72 26.14
N GLU A 416 -27.56 16.97 25.24
CA GLU A 416 -28.39 15.89 25.78
C GLU A 416 -28.72 14.70 24.88
N LEU A 417 -28.37 14.68 23.58
CA LEU A 417 -28.94 13.64 22.71
C LEU A 417 -27.85 12.84 21.99
N SER A 418 -27.65 11.59 22.42
CA SER A 418 -27.01 10.58 21.56
C SER A 418 -27.94 10.29 20.39
N SER A 419 -27.37 10.02 19.22
CA SER A 419 -28.19 9.76 18.04
C SER A 419 -27.66 8.57 17.25
N ALA A 420 -28.53 7.92 16.51
CA ALA A 420 -28.17 6.87 15.58
C ALA A 420 -28.82 7.09 14.22
N TYR A 421 -28.09 6.72 13.17
CA TYR A 421 -28.49 6.86 11.79
C TYR A 421 -28.34 5.52 11.09
N GLY A 422 -29.33 5.15 10.28
CA GLY A 422 -29.27 4.04 9.36
C GLY A 422 -29.46 4.54 7.93
N TYR A 423 -28.58 4.13 7.03
CA TYR A 423 -28.69 4.40 5.60
C TYR A 423 -28.67 3.09 4.83
N LEU A 424 -29.58 2.96 3.87
CA LEU A 424 -29.56 1.89 2.87
C LEU A 424 -29.17 2.47 1.53
N TYR A 425 -28.19 1.85 0.88
CA TYR A 425 -27.62 2.29 -0.38
C TYR A 425 -27.66 1.15 -1.40
N THR A 426 -27.76 1.50 -2.68
CA THR A 426 -27.69 0.52 -3.77
C THR A 426 -27.18 1.09 -5.09
N THR A 427 -26.67 0.23 -5.96
CA THR A 427 -26.42 0.50 -7.38
C THR A 427 -27.45 -0.14 -8.33
N GLU A 428 -28.51 -0.75 -7.80
CA GLU A 428 -29.66 -1.20 -8.59
C GLU A 428 -30.26 -0.02 -9.38
N ARG A 429 -30.57 -0.24 -10.67
CA ARG A 429 -31.21 0.79 -11.49
C ARG A 429 -32.66 0.99 -11.02
N PRO A 430 -33.11 2.25 -10.81
CA PRO A 430 -34.47 2.51 -10.36
C PRO A 430 -35.50 2.09 -11.42
N VAL A 431 -36.57 1.45 -10.98
CA VAL A 431 -37.74 1.14 -11.83
C VAL A 431 -38.53 2.41 -12.11
N ALA A 432 -38.83 2.67 -13.39
CA ALA A 432 -39.62 3.83 -13.81
C ALA A 432 -41.05 3.75 -13.25
N GLY A 433 -41.58 4.88 -12.79
CA GLY A 433 -42.94 4.98 -12.23
C GLY A 433 -43.09 4.56 -10.77
N ALA A 434 -42.10 3.91 -10.16
CA ALA A 434 -42.09 3.62 -8.73
C ALA A 434 -41.55 4.80 -7.92
N ALA A 435 -41.92 4.87 -6.63
CA ALA A 435 -41.46 5.89 -5.67
C ALA A 435 -40.78 5.25 -4.45
N GLY A 436 -39.92 6.02 -3.76
CA GLY A 436 -39.22 5.56 -2.55
C GLY A 436 -38.40 4.29 -2.78
N ALA A 437 -38.43 3.37 -1.82
CA ALA A 437 -37.69 2.11 -1.88
C ALA A 437 -38.26 1.11 -2.91
N ALA A 438 -39.54 1.22 -3.28
CA ALA A 438 -40.15 0.39 -4.30
C ALA A 438 -39.51 0.56 -5.70
N ARG A 439 -38.70 1.60 -5.89
CA ARG A 439 -37.85 1.79 -7.07
C ARG A 439 -36.74 0.75 -7.18
N PHE A 440 -36.39 0.05 -6.09
CA PHE A 440 -35.26 -0.87 -5.99
C PHE A 440 -35.70 -2.24 -5.45
N PRO A 441 -36.57 -2.97 -6.18
CA PRO A 441 -37.19 -4.19 -5.66
C PRO A 441 -36.20 -5.32 -5.35
N ARG A 442 -35.06 -5.40 -6.05
CA ARG A 442 -34.06 -6.45 -5.79
C ARG A 442 -33.30 -6.15 -4.50
N THR A 443 -32.96 -4.89 -4.28
CA THR A 443 -32.37 -4.41 -3.03
C THR A 443 -33.27 -4.71 -1.86
N MET A 444 -34.57 -4.45 -2.01
CA MET A 444 -35.54 -4.71 -0.96
C MET A 444 -35.68 -6.20 -0.62
N ARG A 445 -35.58 -7.07 -1.62
CA ARG A 445 -35.52 -8.51 -1.40
C ARG A 445 -34.30 -8.92 -0.58
N VAL A 446 -33.10 -8.48 -1.00
CA VAL A 446 -31.83 -8.78 -0.30
C VAL A 446 -31.86 -8.27 1.14
N VAL A 447 -32.35 -7.05 1.37
CA VAL A 447 -32.45 -6.47 2.70
C VAL A 447 -33.38 -7.29 3.60
N ARG A 448 -34.54 -7.71 3.11
CA ARG A 448 -35.47 -8.57 3.88
C ARG A 448 -34.88 -9.95 4.16
N GLU A 449 -34.15 -10.52 3.21
CA GLU A 449 -33.51 -11.83 3.35
C GLU A 449 -32.36 -11.82 4.37
N VAL A 450 -31.48 -10.81 4.29
CA VAL A 450 -30.27 -10.74 5.13
C VAL A 450 -30.56 -10.15 6.51
N MET A 451 -31.41 -9.12 6.59
CA MET A 451 -31.69 -8.42 7.86
C MET A 451 -32.95 -8.92 8.57
N GLY A 452 -33.86 -9.60 7.87
CA GLY A 452 -35.13 -10.07 8.46
C GLY A 452 -35.92 -8.92 9.11
N ASP A 453 -36.34 -9.13 10.35
CA ASP A 453 -37.12 -8.16 11.13
C ASP A 453 -36.36 -6.84 11.38
N ASP A 454 -35.02 -6.85 11.35
CA ASP A 454 -34.24 -5.63 11.51
C ASP A 454 -34.42 -4.66 10.35
N ALA A 455 -34.75 -5.14 9.15
CA ALA A 455 -35.03 -4.26 8.01
C ALA A 455 -36.18 -3.30 8.34
N VAL A 456 -37.30 -3.85 8.80
CA VAL A 456 -38.50 -3.09 9.15
C VAL A 456 -38.25 -2.20 10.35
N LEU A 457 -37.52 -2.70 11.35
CA LEU A 457 -37.19 -1.91 12.53
C LEU A 457 -36.30 -0.71 12.19
N VAL A 458 -35.26 -0.91 11.38
CA VAL A 458 -34.29 0.13 11.02
C VAL A 458 -34.86 1.15 10.05
N PHE A 459 -35.60 0.73 9.03
CA PHE A 459 -36.03 1.62 7.95
C PHE A 459 -37.54 1.92 7.96
N GLY A 460 -38.31 1.30 8.86
CA GLY A 460 -39.75 1.55 9.02
C GLY A 460 -40.58 1.15 7.80
N ASP A 461 -41.67 1.89 7.56
CA ASP A 461 -42.59 1.61 6.44
C ASP A 461 -41.96 1.87 5.07
N GLU A 462 -40.80 2.54 5.00
CA GLU A 462 -40.08 2.73 3.73
C GLU A 462 -39.71 1.39 3.08
N VAL A 463 -39.63 0.29 3.84
CA VAL A 463 -39.19 -1.02 3.34
C VAL A 463 -40.30 -2.07 3.24
N VAL A 464 -41.57 -1.72 3.49
CA VAL A 464 -42.68 -2.70 3.61
C VAL A 464 -43.43 -2.95 2.28
N TYR A 465 -43.27 -2.09 1.27
CA TYR A 465 -44.06 -2.14 0.02
C TYR A 465 -43.56 -3.15 -1.03
#